data_AF-A0A2S6BUB7-F1
#
_entry.id   AF-A0A2S6BUB7-F1
#
_cell.length_a   1.000
_cell.length_b   1.000
_cell.length_c   1.000
_cell.angle_alpha   90.00
_cell.angle_beta   90.00
_cell.angle_gamma   90.00
#
_symmetry.space_group_name_H-M   'P 1'
#
loop_
_entity.id
_entity.type
_entity.pdbx_description
1 polymer ?
#
loop_
_entity_poly.entity_id
_entity_poly.type
_entity_poly.pdbx_seq_one_letter_code
_entity_poly.pdbx_strand_id
1 'polypeptide(L)'
;MPIIATPANDEDIPRLFEIACSAFARNEHVWDIMWPEHWTPEGRAAGAARMLETKRTTPSTTYLKAVDTETNEIVGMAKWNLWENHKVVSSDPKKEWYFNDEKEWRYAKGIMESFLEERNKAIEERNGTLVSLDILTVDPKWQRKGVGEVLVKWGIEEADKRGVEAIVESSVFGRRLYEKNGGKGTPRRKVKKVNRTGGGDDKKLQAALKKMNVQPIPAIEEVNMFKQDGNVIHFSAPKVHASVPSNTFAIYGNGEDKELTELVPGILNQLGPDSLASLRKLAESYQSMQKSAEGEDKKDDDDDEIPDLVEGENFESKNDVE
;
A
#
# COMPACT_ATOMS: atom_id res chain seq x y z
N MET A 1 2.52 -2.06 10.86
CA MET A 1 3.55 -2.61 9.96
C MET A 1 3.69 -1.75 8.72
N PRO A 2 4.52 -0.68 8.79
CA PRO A 2 4.87 0.11 7.63
C PRO A 2 5.83 -0.69 6.75
N ILE A 3 5.37 -1.08 5.56
CA ILE A 3 6.24 -1.63 4.51
C ILE A 3 6.60 -0.50 3.56
N ILE A 4 7.89 -0.35 3.25
CA ILE A 4 8.38 0.64 2.29
C ILE A 4 9.09 -0.04 1.12
N ALA A 5 8.92 0.47 -0.10
CA ALA A 5 9.68 0.03 -1.27
C ALA A 5 10.80 1.03 -1.57
N THR A 6 12.03 0.54 -1.69
CA THR A 6 13.20 1.36 -2.04
C THR A 6 14.05 0.64 -3.10
N PRO A 7 14.84 1.38 -3.89
CA PRO A 7 15.82 0.77 -4.78
C PRO A 7 16.77 -0.17 -4.02
N ALA A 8 17.03 -1.33 -4.60
CA ALA A 8 17.93 -2.33 -4.04
C ALA A 8 19.39 -2.01 -4.41
N ASN A 9 20.28 -2.21 -3.45
CA ASN A 9 21.73 -2.21 -3.62
C ASN A 9 22.20 -3.59 -4.11
N ASP A 10 23.46 -3.67 -4.54
CA ASP A 10 24.06 -4.93 -5.01
C ASP A 10 24.05 -6.04 -3.94
N GLU A 11 24.28 -5.66 -2.68
CA GLU A 11 24.28 -6.57 -1.52
C GLU A 11 22.90 -7.17 -1.21
N ASP A 12 21.82 -6.51 -1.65
CA ASP A 12 20.46 -7.00 -1.43
C ASP A 12 20.11 -8.16 -2.39
N ILE A 13 20.79 -8.24 -3.54
CA ILE A 13 20.40 -9.12 -4.66
C ILE A 13 20.31 -10.61 -4.27
N PRO A 14 21.25 -11.20 -3.50
CA PRO A 14 21.12 -12.58 -3.05
C PRO A 14 19.81 -12.84 -2.28
N ARG A 15 19.42 -11.93 -1.38
CA ARG A 15 18.16 -12.03 -0.62
C ARG A 15 16.94 -11.85 -1.52
N LEU A 16 16.96 -10.90 -2.46
CA LEU A 16 15.85 -10.73 -3.41
C LEU A 16 15.65 -11.99 -4.27
N PHE A 17 16.74 -12.60 -4.72
CA PHE A 17 16.69 -13.82 -5.51
C PHE A 17 16.13 -14.99 -4.70
N GLU A 18 16.57 -15.16 -3.45
CA GLU A 18 16.06 -16.17 -2.53
C GLU A 18 14.54 -16.04 -2.30
N ILE A 19 14.04 -14.80 -2.12
CA ILE A 19 12.61 -14.51 -2.00
C ILE A 19 11.88 -14.94 -3.27
N ALA A 20 12.42 -14.63 -4.45
CA ALA A 20 11.79 -15.02 -5.72
C ALA A 20 11.73 -16.55 -5.89
N CYS A 21 12.82 -17.26 -5.58
CA CYS A 21 12.86 -18.72 -5.57
C CYS A 21 11.81 -19.31 -4.62
N SER A 22 11.68 -18.74 -3.42
CA SER A 22 10.74 -19.22 -2.40
C SER A 22 9.29 -18.91 -2.75
N ALA A 23 9.03 -17.75 -3.34
CA ALA A 23 7.68 -17.31 -3.72
C ALA A 23 7.13 -18.08 -4.92
N PHE A 24 7.94 -18.32 -5.95
CA PHE A 24 7.53 -19.11 -7.11
C PHE A 24 7.64 -20.62 -6.87
N ALA A 25 8.57 -21.05 -6.01
CA ALA A 25 8.87 -22.46 -5.75
C ALA A 25 8.98 -23.24 -7.07
N ARG A 26 8.18 -24.27 -7.28
CA ARG A 26 8.10 -25.04 -8.54
C ARG A 26 6.72 -24.91 -9.19
N ASN A 27 6.03 -23.80 -8.91
CA ASN A 27 4.64 -23.57 -9.30
C ASN A 27 4.50 -22.62 -10.50
N GLU A 28 5.61 -22.06 -11.00
CA GLU A 28 5.61 -21.15 -12.13
C GLU A 28 6.60 -21.58 -13.20
N HIS A 29 6.09 -22.20 -14.27
CA HIS A 29 6.89 -22.80 -15.32
C HIS A 29 7.84 -21.82 -16.03
N VAL A 30 7.39 -20.58 -16.27
CA VAL A 30 8.24 -19.54 -16.88
C VAL A 30 9.43 -19.22 -15.99
N TRP A 31 9.24 -19.17 -14.67
CA TRP A 31 10.31 -18.94 -13.72
C TRP A 31 11.32 -20.09 -13.70
N ASP A 32 10.83 -21.34 -13.66
CA ASP A 32 11.66 -22.55 -13.67
C ASP A 32 12.54 -22.65 -14.92
N ILE A 33 11.99 -22.25 -16.07
CA ILE A 33 12.69 -22.21 -17.34
C ILE A 33 13.70 -21.07 -17.37
N MET A 34 13.32 -19.88 -16.90
CA MET A 34 14.22 -18.73 -16.92
C MET A 34 15.37 -18.88 -15.93
N TRP A 35 15.14 -19.54 -14.80
CA TRP A 35 16.12 -19.75 -13.74
C TRP A 35 16.27 -21.26 -13.48
N PRO A 36 16.99 -21.97 -14.37
CA PRO A 36 17.21 -23.40 -14.22
C PRO A 36 17.76 -23.75 -12.85
N GLU A 37 17.20 -24.79 -12.25
CA GLU A 37 17.64 -25.32 -10.95
C GLU A 37 17.61 -24.30 -9.79
N HIS A 38 16.79 -23.25 -9.85
CA HIS A 38 16.72 -22.25 -8.77
C HIS A 38 16.28 -22.80 -7.39
N TRP A 39 15.85 -24.07 -7.34
CA TRP A 39 15.58 -24.81 -6.10
C TRP A 39 16.83 -25.47 -5.49
N THR A 40 17.95 -25.56 -6.20
CA THR A 40 19.23 -26.09 -5.71
C THR A 40 20.13 -24.95 -5.19
N PRO A 41 21.06 -25.22 -4.26
CA PRO A 41 22.04 -24.22 -3.82
C PRO A 41 22.86 -23.62 -4.97
N GLU A 42 23.29 -24.46 -5.92
CA GLU A 42 24.11 -24.07 -7.07
C GLU A 42 23.32 -23.17 -8.03
N GLY A 43 22.08 -23.55 -8.35
CA GLY A 43 21.20 -22.76 -9.21
C GLY A 43 20.80 -21.44 -8.55
N ARG A 44 20.63 -21.41 -7.22
CA ARG A 44 20.41 -20.15 -6.47
C ARG A 44 21.60 -19.21 -6.56
N ALA A 45 22.81 -19.72 -6.36
CA ALA A 45 24.03 -18.92 -6.46
C ALA A 45 24.22 -18.37 -7.88
N ALA A 46 24.05 -19.22 -8.90
CA ALA A 46 24.14 -18.81 -10.31
C ALA A 46 23.07 -17.78 -10.69
N GLY A 47 21.82 -18.00 -10.26
CA GLY A 47 20.72 -17.08 -10.49
C GLY A 47 20.91 -15.72 -9.82
N ALA A 48 21.34 -15.69 -8.55
CA ALA A 48 21.67 -14.45 -7.86
C ALA A 48 22.80 -13.68 -8.56
N ALA A 49 23.88 -14.37 -8.97
CA ALA A 49 24.99 -13.78 -9.71
C ALA A 49 24.52 -13.16 -11.04
N ARG A 50 23.66 -13.86 -11.78
CA ARG A 50 23.09 -13.38 -13.04
C ARG A 50 22.14 -12.19 -12.84
N MET A 51 21.34 -12.19 -11.78
CA MET A 51 20.49 -11.05 -11.41
C MET A 51 21.34 -9.82 -11.09
N LEU A 52 22.45 -10.01 -10.38
CA LEU A 52 23.40 -8.94 -10.05
C LEU A 52 24.11 -8.40 -11.30
N GLU A 53 24.57 -9.28 -12.19
CA GLU A 53 25.14 -8.89 -13.48
C GLU A 53 24.16 -8.04 -14.29
N THR A 54 22.89 -8.47 -14.35
CA THR A 54 21.82 -7.72 -15.04
C THR A 54 21.64 -6.33 -14.45
N LYS A 55 21.61 -6.20 -13.11
CA LYS A 55 21.52 -4.91 -12.42
C LYS A 55 22.67 -3.98 -12.79
N ARG A 56 23.89 -4.50 -12.90
CA ARG A 56 25.10 -3.71 -13.20
C ARG A 56 25.22 -3.32 -14.67
N THR A 57 24.76 -4.17 -15.57
CA THR A 57 24.99 -4.03 -17.02
C THR A 57 23.81 -3.41 -17.77
N THR A 58 22.63 -3.35 -17.15
CA THR A 58 21.39 -2.86 -17.79
C THR A 58 20.86 -1.61 -17.08
N PRO A 59 21.25 -0.39 -17.50
CA PRO A 59 20.86 0.86 -16.84
C PRO A 59 19.35 1.12 -16.81
N SER A 60 18.58 0.53 -17.73
CA SER A 60 17.13 0.63 -17.74
C SER A 60 16.46 -0.23 -16.67
N THR A 61 17.19 -1.13 -16.00
CA THR A 61 16.62 -2.05 -15.02
C THR A 61 16.76 -1.49 -13.62
N THR A 62 15.65 -1.40 -12.90
CA THR A 62 15.60 -1.05 -11.47
C THR A 62 15.06 -2.22 -10.66
N TYR A 63 15.88 -2.72 -9.75
CA TYR A 63 15.45 -3.66 -8.72
C TYR A 63 15.02 -2.89 -7.47
N LEU A 64 13.89 -3.28 -6.90
CA LEU A 64 13.34 -2.76 -5.66
C LEU A 64 13.35 -3.84 -4.59
N LYS A 65 13.55 -3.41 -3.35
CA LYS A 65 13.29 -4.18 -2.14
C LYS A 65 12.11 -3.59 -1.40
N ALA A 66 11.22 -4.45 -0.92
CA ALA A 66 10.25 -4.08 0.09
C ALA A 66 10.81 -4.44 1.46
N VAL A 67 10.86 -3.46 2.36
CA VAL A 67 11.45 -3.59 3.70
C VAL A 67 10.36 -3.35 4.73
N ASP A 68 10.28 -4.25 5.71
CA ASP A 68 9.51 -3.99 6.92
C ASP A 68 10.30 -3.03 7.83
N THR A 69 9.74 -1.86 8.13
CA THR A 69 10.48 -0.82 8.87
C THR A 69 10.66 -1.14 10.34
N GLU A 70 9.91 -2.10 10.88
CA GLU A 70 10.02 -2.52 12.28
C GLU A 70 11.21 -3.48 12.46
N THR A 71 11.32 -4.50 11.60
CA THR A 71 12.39 -5.52 11.69
C THR A 71 13.60 -5.22 10.81
N ASN A 72 13.49 -4.26 9.89
CA ASN A 72 14.44 -4.01 8.80
C ASN A 72 14.65 -5.24 7.89
N GLU A 73 13.72 -6.18 7.88
CA GLU A 73 13.76 -7.37 7.03
C GLU A 73 13.35 -7.02 5.59
N ILE A 74 14.04 -7.60 4.61
CA ILE A 74 13.60 -7.58 3.20
C ILE A 74 12.55 -8.67 3.01
N VAL A 75 11.34 -8.26 2.64
CA VAL A 75 10.12 -9.10 2.63
C VAL A 75 9.49 -9.25 1.24
N GLY A 76 10.03 -8.56 0.25
CA GLY A 76 9.56 -8.65 -1.14
C GLY A 76 10.52 -7.96 -2.09
N MET A 77 10.35 -8.23 -3.39
CA MET A 77 11.15 -7.62 -4.43
C MET A 77 10.35 -7.34 -5.69
N ALA A 78 10.77 -6.34 -6.45
CA ALA A 78 10.29 -6.14 -7.80
C ALA A 78 11.45 -5.78 -8.73
N LYS A 79 11.34 -6.16 -10.00
CA LYS A 79 12.21 -5.72 -11.09
C LYS A 79 11.35 -4.94 -12.08
N TRP A 80 11.66 -3.67 -12.23
CA TRP A 80 11.05 -2.78 -13.21
C TRP A 80 12.06 -2.45 -14.32
N ASN A 81 11.61 -2.42 -15.57
CA ASN A 81 12.37 -1.90 -16.71
C ASN A 81 11.81 -0.52 -17.07
N LEU A 82 12.64 0.50 -17.00
CA LEU A 82 12.33 1.90 -17.26
C LEU A 82 13.02 2.27 -18.57
N TRP A 83 12.33 2.12 -19.69
CA TRP A 83 12.90 2.38 -21.01
C TRP A 83 12.60 3.79 -21.49
N GLU A 84 13.63 4.43 -22.06
CA GLU A 84 13.54 5.72 -22.75
C GLU A 84 14.19 5.56 -24.12
N ASN A 85 13.50 5.99 -25.19
CA ASN A 85 14.02 6.11 -26.55
C ASN A 85 14.66 4.83 -27.14
N HIS A 86 13.83 3.80 -27.38
CA HIS A 86 14.15 2.60 -28.18
C HIS A 86 15.45 1.85 -27.84
N LYS A 87 15.99 1.96 -26.62
CA LYS A 87 17.06 1.08 -26.14
C LYS A 87 16.47 -0.16 -25.47
N VAL A 88 15.82 -0.99 -26.27
CA VAL A 88 15.35 -2.31 -25.82
C VAL A 88 16.56 -3.22 -25.77
N VAL A 89 17.00 -3.56 -24.56
CA VAL A 89 17.97 -4.64 -24.37
C VAL A 89 17.17 -5.94 -24.45
N SER A 90 17.45 -6.77 -25.45
CA SER A 90 16.84 -8.10 -25.56
C SER A 90 17.01 -8.84 -24.23
N SER A 91 15.91 -9.46 -23.78
CA SER A 91 15.85 -10.27 -22.56
C SER A 91 15.97 -11.76 -22.89
N ASP A 92 16.47 -12.10 -24.08
CA ASP A 92 16.50 -13.48 -24.55
C ASP A 92 17.35 -14.36 -23.62
N PRO A 93 16.89 -15.58 -23.33
CA PRO A 93 17.68 -16.53 -22.58
C PRO A 93 18.99 -16.84 -23.32
N LYS A 94 20.13 -16.70 -22.62
CA LYS A 94 21.43 -17.07 -23.17
C LYS A 94 21.64 -18.59 -23.05
N LYS A 95 22.31 -19.21 -24.03
CA LYS A 95 22.50 -20.68 -24.08
C LYS A 95 23.31 -21.20 -22.91
N GLU A 96 24.25 -20.39 -22.42
CA GLU A 96 25.15 -20.74 -21.30
C GLU A 96 24.39 -20.93 -19.99
N TRP A 97 23.17 -20.39 -19.86
CA TRP A 97 22.34 -20.55 -18.67
C TRP A 97 21.75 -21.95 -18.52
N TYR A 98 21.74 -22.73 -19.60
CA TYR A 98 21.14 -24.08 -19.67
C TYR A 98 22.23 -25.15 -19.75
N PHE A 99 23.40 -24.89 -19.17
CA PHE A 99 24.56 -25.78 -19.26
C PHE A 99 24.93 -26.15 -20.71
N ASN A 100 24.68 -25.21 -21.64
CA ASN A 100 24.81 -25.38 -23.08
C ASN A 100 23.93 -26.46 -23.72
N ASP A 101 22.90 -26.95 -23.03
CA ASP A 101 21.87 -27.79 -23.62
C ASP A 101 21.06 -26.99 -24.65
N GLU A 102 21.21 -27.37 -25.91
CA GLU A 102 20.57 -26.68 -27.03
C GLU A 102 19.06 -26.88 -27.07
N LYS A 103 18.57 -28.04 -26.63
CA LYS A 103 17.15 -28.35 -26.64
C LYS A 103 16.44 -27.55 -25.57
N GLU A 104 16.98 -27.53 -24.35
CA GLU A 104 16.45 -26.75 -23.23
C GLU A 104 16.51 -25.25 -23.53
N TRP A 105 17.63 -24.77 -24.08
CA TRP A 105 17.75 -23.37 -24.49
C TRP A 105 16.73 -22.98 -25.57
N ARG A 106 16.52 -23.81 -26.61
CA ARG A 106 15.52 -23.54 -27.65
C ARG A 106 14.10 -23.54 -27.09
N TYR A 107 13.81 -24.47 -26.20
CA TYR A 107 12.52 -24.52 -25.50
C TYR A 107 12.29 -23.24 -24.69
N ALA A 108 13.29 -22.83 -23.90
CA ALA A 108 13.24 -21.61 -23.12
C ALA A 108 13.03 -20.37 -23.99
N LYS A 109 13.77 -20.27 -25.10
CA LYS A 109 13.64 -19.17 -26.05
C LYS A 109 12.22 -19.08 -26.62
N GLY A 110 11.64 -20.20 -27.07
CA GLY A 110 10.29 -20.21 -27.63
C GLY A 110 9.21 -19.82 -26.61
N ILE A 111 9.32 -20.30 -25.36
CA ILE A 111 8.41 -19.89 -24.28
C ILE A 111 8.51 -18.39 -24.00
N MET A 112 9.73 -17.84 -23.97
CA MET A 112 9.93 -16.41 -23.71
C MET A 112 9.48 -15.52 -24.86
N GLU A 113 9.67 -15.94 -26.11
CA GLU A 113 9.15 -15.23 -27.28
C GLU A 113 7.62 -15.12 -27.20
N SER A 114 6.92 -16.20 -26.84
CA SER A 114 5.47 -16.19 -26.67
C SER A 114 5.02 -15.38 -25.45
N PHE A 115 5.73 -15.52 -24.32
CA PHE A 115 5.37 -14.82 -23.08
C PHE A 115 5.55 -13.30 -23.19
N LEU A 116 6.54 -12.83 -23.96
CA LEU A 116 6.89 -11.42 -24.08
C LEU A 116 6.32 -10.75 -25.34
N GLU A 117 5.50 -11.44 -26.13
CA GLU A 117 4.96 -10.94 -27.39
C GLU A 117 4.16 -9.63 -27.20
N GLU A 118 3.20 -9.60 -26.26
CA GLU A 118 2.40 -8.41 -25.97
C GLU A 118 3.26 -7.23 -25.49
N ARG A 119 4.19 -7.50 -24.57
CA ARG A 119 5.17 -6.51 -24.10
C ARG A 119 6.01 -5.95 -25.26
N ASN A 120 6.56 -6.80 -26.11
CA ASN A 120 7.43 -6.39 -27.21
C ASN A 120 6.65 -5.54 -28.24
N LYS A 121 5.41 -5.90 -28.54
CA LYS A 121 4.53 -5.06 -29.36
C LYS A 121 4.25 -3.71 -28.70
N ALA A 122 3.97 -3.70 -27.39
CA ALA A 122 3.72 -2.46 -26.66
C ALA A 122 4.95 -1.52 -26.65
N ILE A 123 6.15 -2.09 -26.59
CA ILE A 123 7.43 -1.39 -26.71
C ILE A 123 7.56 -0.74 -28.09
N GLU A 124 7.32 -1.49 -29.16
CA GLU A 124 7.39 -0.97 -30.55
C GLU A 124 6.39 0.17 -30.76
N GLU A 125 5.12 -0.02 -30.37
CA GLU A 125 4.05 0.98 -30.48
C GLU A 125 4.38 2.29 -29.75
N ARG A 126 5.15 2.22 -28.67
CA ARG A 126 5.51 3.36 -27.80
C ARG A 126 6.93 3.85 -28.04
N ASN A 127 7.57 3.40 -29.12
CA ASN A 127 8.94 3.78 -29.46
C ASN A 127 9.94 3.56 -28.30
N GLY A 128 9.77 2.48 -27.53
CA GLY A 128 10.59 2.14 -26.36
C GLY A 128 10.48 3.12 -25.19
N THR A 129 9.37 3.84 -25.07
CA THR A 129 9.13 4.80 -23.99
C THR A 129 7.99 4.31 -23.10
N LEU A 130 8.32 3.44 -22.15
CA LEU A 130 7.36 2.86 -21.20
C LEU A 130 8.06 2.34 -19.94
N VAL A 131 7.26 2.04 -18.91
CA VAL A 131 7.70 1.34 -17.70
C VAL A 131 7.09 -0.05 -17.68
N SER A 132 7.88 -1.10 -17.51
CA SER A 132 7.43 -2.50 -17.51
C SER A 132 7.79 -3.19 -16.21
N LEU A 133 6.81 -3.78 -15.54
CA LEU A 133 7.07 -4.70 -14.43
C LEU A 133 7.47 -6.06 -15.01
N ASP A 134 8.64 -6.55 -14.65
CA ASP A 134 9.24 -7.78 -15.17
C ASP A 134 9.17 -8.93 -14.16
N ILE A 135 9.43 -8.63 -12.88
CA ILE A 135 9.36 -9.60 -11.78
C ILE A 135 8.74 -8.92 -10.57
N LEU A 136 7.80 -9.58 -9.89
CA LEU A 136 7.33 -9.16 -8.57
C LEU A 136 7.10 -10.39 -7.71
N THR A 137 7.78 -10.46 -6.57
CA THR A 137 7.59 -11.53 -5.60
C THR A 137 7.55 -10.98 -4.19
N VAL A 138 6.83 -11.71 -3.33
CA VAL A 138 6.70 -11.41 -1.91
C VAL A 138 7.04 -12.70 -1.18
N ASP A 139 7.86 -12.59 -0.13
CA ASP A 139 8.20 -13.72 0.73
C ASP A 139 6.90 -14.41 1.19
N PRO A 140 6.78 -15.75 1.08
CA PRO A 140 5.56 -16.46 1.45
C PRO A 140 4.98 -16.07 2.82
N LYS A 141 5.83 -15.76 3.82
CA LYS A 141 5.41 -15.35 5.18
C LYS A 141 4.77 -13.95 5.23
N TRP A 142 5.00 -13.16 4.18
CA TRP A 142 4.62 -11.76 4.06
C TRP A 142 3.57 -11.50 2.97
N GLN A 143 3.11 -12.55 2.28
CA GLN A 143 2.04 -12.44 1.30
C GLN A 143 0.73 -11.97 1.93
N ARG A 144 -0.11 -11.30 1.12
CA ARG A 144 -1.41 -10.74 1.55
C ARG A 144 -1.35 -9.67 2.64
N LYS A 145 -0.16 -9.19 3.03
CA LYS A 145 0.07 -8.08 3.98
C LYS A 145 0.35 -6.73 3.33
N GLY A 146 -0.01 -6.55 2.05
CA GLY A 146 0.16 -5.28 1.33
C GLY A 146 1.53 -5.05 0.67
N VAL A 147 2.52 -5.93 0.89
CA VAL A 147 3.88 -5.79 0.32
C VAL A 147 3.88 -5.60 -1.20
N GLY A 148 3.17 -6.46 -1.93
CA GLY A 148 3.08 -6.37 -3.39
C GLY A 148 2.43 -5.07 -3.88
N GLU A 149 1.49 -4.51 -3.10
CA GLU A 149 0.85 -3.23 -3.45
C GLU A 149 1.83 -2.07 -3.36
N VAL A 150 2.71 -2.06 -2.35
CA VAL A 150 3.75 -1.03 -2.21
C VAL A 150 4.74 -1.08 -3.38
N LEU A 151 5.16 -2.28 -3.79
CA LEU A 151 6.05 -2.48 -4.94
C LEU A 151 5.42 -2.06 -6.27
N VAL A 152 4.11 -2.33 -6.45
CA VAL A 152 3.37 -1.89 -7.64
C VAL A 152 3.21 -0.37 -7.68
N LYS A 153 2.83 0.24 -6.55
CA LYS A 153 2.63 1.70 -6.47
C LYS A 153 3.89 2.47 -6.83
N TRP A 154 5.06 2.02 -6.38
CA TRP A 154 6.33 2.64 -6.74
C TRP A 154 6.50 2.77 -8.26
N GLY A 155 6.24 1.69 -9.02
CA GLY A 155 6.43 1.71 -10.47
C GLY A 155 5.36 2.51 -11.21
N ILE A 156 4.12 2.54 -10.70
CA ILE A 156 3.05 3.39 -11.24
C ILE A 156 3.41 4.87 -11.04
N GLU A 157 3.86 5.24 -9.84
CA GLU A 157 4.30 6.61 -9.55
C GLU A 157 5.48 7.03 -10.43
N GLU A 158 6.41 6.11 -10.71
CA GLU A 158 7.53 6.37 -11.60
C GLU A 158 7.08 6.57 -13.05
N ALA A 159 6.11 5.76 -13.53
CA ALA A 159 5.50 5.95 -14.83
C ALA A 159 4.74 7.30 -14.93
N ASP A 160 4.00 7.67 -13.88
CA ASP A 160 3.27 8.93 -13.80
C ASP A 160 4.19 10.15 -13.83
N LYS A 161 5.32 10.12 -13.09
CA LYS A 161 6.35 11.18 -13.12
C LYS A 161 6.92 11.38 -14.52
N ARG A 162 7.11 10.28 -15.26
CA ARG A 162 7.64 10.27 -16.63
C ARG A 162 6.58 10.59 -17.68
N GLY A 163 5.29 10.54 -17.31
CA GLY A 163 4.18 10.72 -18.24
C GLY A 163 4.03 9.56 -19.23
N VAL A 164 4.45 8.35 -18.85
CA VAL A 164 4.41 7.14 -19.69
C VAL A 164 3.47 6.09 -19.10
N GLU A 165 3.20 5.03 -19.85
CA GLU A 165 2.38 3.92 -19.35
C GLU A 165 3.22 2.90 -18.59
N ALA A 166 2.64 2.37 -17.50
CA ALA A 166 3.12 1.16 -16.85
C ALA A 166 2.41 -0.06 -17.45
N ILE A 167 3.18 -1.07 -17.83
CA ILE A 167 2.69 -2.37 -18.31
C ILE A 167 3.24 -3.51 -17.46
N VAL A 168 2.59 -4.67 -17.50
CA VAL A 168 3.02 -5.87 -16.80
C VAL A 168 2.58 -7.10 -17.57
N GLU A 169 3.47 -8.08 -17.70
CA GLU A 169 3.11 -9.45 -18.02
C GLU A 169 2.94 -10.22 -16.71
N SER A 170 1.80 -10.88 -16.55
CA SER A 170 1.42 -11.46 -15.26
C SER A 170 1.11 -12.93 -15.39
N SER A 171 1.64 -13.73 -14.46
CA SER A 171 1.04 -15.03 -14.16
C SER A 171 -0.37 -14.85 -13.60
N VAL A 172 -1.15 -15.93 -13.55
CA VAL A 172 -2.51 -15.92 -12.99
C VAL A 172 -2.55 -15.48 -11.53
N PHE A 173 -1.46 -15.66 -10.79
CA PHE A 173 -1.35 -15.31 -9.37
C PHE A 173 -1.28 -13.79 -9.13
N GLY A 174 -0.57 -13.05 -10.01
CA GLY A 174 -0.41 -11.61 -9.92
C GLY A 174 -1.61 -10.80 -10.41
N ARG A 175 -2.47 -11.41 -11.25
CA ARG A 175 -3.56 -10.73 -11.97
C ARG A 175 -4.44 -9.86 -11.07
N ARG A 176 -4.91 -10.41 -9.94
CA ARG A 176 -5.81 -9.68 -9.02
C ARG A 176 -5.13 -8.46 -8.37
N LEU A 177 -3.83 -8.54 -8.11
CA LEU A 177 -3.06 -7.40 -7.58
C LEU A 177 -3.01 -6.27 -8.61
N TYR A 178 -2.75 -6.61 -9.88
CA TYR A 178 -2.64 -5.62 -10.95
C TYR A 178 -3.99 -5.02 -11.32
N GLU A 179 -5.05 -5.83 -11.39
CA GLU A 179 -6.43 -5.34 -11.59
C GLU A 179 -6.81 -4.33 -10.50
N LYS A 180 -6.54 -4.62 -9.21
CA LYS A 180 -6.79 -3.67 -8.11
C LYS A 180 -6.08 -2.32 -8.30
N ASN A 181 -4.92 -2.31 -8.98
CA ASN A 181 -4.08 -1.13 -9.18
C ASN A 181 -4.20 -0.52 -10.59
N GLY A 182 -5.24 -0.85 -11.36
CA GLY A 182 -5.50 -0.21 -12.66
C GLY A 182 -5.04 -1.00 -13.89
N GLY A 183 -4.69 -2.28 -13.76
CA GLY A 183 -4.39 -3.19 -14.87
C GLY A 183 -5.60 -3.46 -15.78
N LYS A 184 -5.33 -3.98 -17.00
CA LYS A 184 -6.37 -4.31 -18.02
C LYS A 184 -7.55 -5.03 -17.34
N GLY A 185 -8.74 -4.41 -17.39
CA GLY A 185 -9.98 -4.93 -16.76
C GLY A 185 -10.57 -4.03 -15.67
N THR A 186 -9.85 -3.01 -15.20
CA THR A 186 -10.42 -1.96 -14.32
C THR A 186 -10.53 -0.61 -15.02
N PRO A 187 -11.51 0.25 -14.67
CA PRO A 187 -11.57 1.61 -15.17
C PRO A 187 -10.31 2.37 -14.73
N ARG A 188 -9.34 2.51 -15.63
CA ARG A 188 -8.15 3.34 -15.39
C ARG A 188 -8.60 4.78 -15.21
N ARG A 189 -8.47 5.32 -13.99
CA ARG A 189 -8.55 6.76 -13.77
C ARG A 189 -7.33 7.36 -14.45
N LYS A 190 -7.49 7.86 -15.68
CA LYS A 190 -6.48 8.70 -16.31
C LYS A 190 -6.12 9.79 -15.31
N VAL A 191 -4.83 9.93 -15.00
CA VAL A 191 -4.31 11.01 -14.17
C VAL A 191 -4.91 12.31 -14.69
N LYS A 192 -5.79 12.93 -13.88
CA LYS A 192 -6.23 14.29 -14.14
C LYS A 192 -4.98 15.12 -13.91
N LYS A 193 -4.34 15.59 -14.99
CA LYS A 193 -3.34 16.66 -14.92
C LYS A 193 -4.01 17.78 -14.11
N VAL A 194 -3.58 17.97 -12.86
CA VAL A 194 -4.16 18.98 -11.99
C VAL A 194 -3.60 20.32 -12.46
N ASN A 195 -4.21 20.87 -13.51
CA ASN A 195 -4.22 22.29 -13.69
C ASN A 195 -5.09 22.84 -12.57
N ARG A 196 -4.44 23.37 -11.51
CA ARG A 196 -5.10 24.30 -10.60
C ARG A 196 -5.54 25.51 -11.43
N THR A 197 -6.74 25.41 -11.99
CA THR A 197 -7.46 26.54 -12.56
C THR A 197 -8.50 26.93 -11.53
N GLY A 198 -8.15 27.94 -10.73
CA GLY A 198 -9.10 28.56 -9.83
C GLY A 198 -10.33 29.05 -10.60
N GLY A 199 -11.51 28.73 -10.09
CA GLY A 199 -12.79 29.39 -10.45
C GLY A 199 -13.67 28.72 -11.52
N GLY A 200 -13.22 27.68 -12.22
CA GLY A 200 -14.02 27.03 -13.28
C GLY A 200 -15.04 25.99 -12.76
N ASP A 201 -14.62 25.15 -11.82
CA ASP A 201 -15.45 24.06 -11.29
C ASP A 201 -16.62 24.59 -10.45
N ASP A 202 -16.47 25.74 -9.81
CA ASP A 202 -17.50 26.34 -8.95
C ASP A 202 -18.75 26.74 -9.75
N LYS A 203 -18.59 27.28 -10.97
CA LYS A 203 -19.74 27.62 -11.84
C LYS A 203 -20.51 26.38 -12.31
N LYS A 204 -19.82 25.28 -12.58
CA LYS A 204 -20.46 24.02 -12.98
C LYS A 204 -21.18 23.36 -11.80
N LEU A 205 -20.55 23.39 -10.63
CA LEU A 205 -21.14 22.92 -9.39
C LEU A 205 -22.42 23.71 -9.05
N GLN A 206 -22.36 25.04 -9.11
CA GLN A 206 -23.53 25.93 -8.95
C GLN A 206 -24.64 25.62 -9.95
N ALA A 207 -24.30 25.36 -11.22
CA ALA A 207 -25.28 24.97 -12.23
C ALA A 207 -25.94 23.61 -11.95
N ALA A 208 -25.20 22.63 -11.41
CA ALA A 208 -25.74 21.34 -11.03
C ALA A 208 -26.65 21.43 -9.79
N LEU A 209 -26.23 22.20 -8.79
CA LEU A 209 -27.01 22.47 -7.58
C LEU A 209 -28.33 23.16 -7.90
N LYS A 210 -28.32 24.14 -8.80
CA LYS A 210 -29.54 24.79 -9.28
C LYS A 210 -30.55 23.80 -9.89
N LYS A 211 -30.08 22.71 -10.54
CA LYS A 211 -30.96 21.65 -11.06
C LYS A 211 -31.60 20.80 -9.95
N MET A 212 -30.96 20.70 -8.79
CA MET A 212 -31.49 20.01 -7.60
C MET A 212 -32.40 20.91 -6.76
N ASN A 213 -32.74 22.10 -7.26
CA ASN A 213 -33.59 23.07 -6.59
C ASN A 213 -33.08 23.50 -5.19
N VAL A 214 -31.76 23.47 -4.97
CA VAL A 214 -31.19 24.02 -3.73
C VAL A 214 -31.13 25.55 -3.82
N GLN A 215 -31.53 26.24 -2.75
CA GLN A 215 -31.52 27.69 -2.63
C GLN A 215 -30.49 28.14 -1.60
N PRO A 216 -29.79 29.26 -1.81
CA PRO A 216 -28.83 29.77 -0.83
C PRO A 216 -29.54 30.18 0.46
N ILE A 217 -28.96 29.81 1.60
CA ILE A 217 -29.36 30.31 2.92
C ILE A 217 -28.33 31.39 3.32
N PRO A 218 -28.74 32.67 3.42
CA PRO A 218 -27.83 33.74 3.81
C PRO A 218 -27.55 33.68 5.32
N ALA A 219 -26.43 34.28 5.72
CA ALA A 219 -26.09 34.56 7.13
C ALA A 219 -26.07 33.31 8.05
N ILE A 220 -25.54 32.19 7.56
CA ILE A 220 -25.21 31.07 8.45
C ILE A 220 -23.91 31.38 9.19
N GLU A 221 -24.01 31.49 10.51
CA GLU A 221 -22.86 31.76 11.39
C GLU A 221 -21.98 30.53 11.54
N GLU A 222 -22.58 29.35 11.67
CA GLU A 222 -21.84 28.09 11.81
C GLU A 222 -22.66 26.87 11.40
N VAL A 223 -21.96 25.80 11.03
CA VAL A 223 -22.56 24.47 10.86
C VAL A 223 -21.71 23.44 11.59
N ASN A 224 -22.36 22.64 12.43
CA ASN A 224 -21.73 21.60 13.24
C ASN A 224 -22.22 20.23 12.78
N MET A 225 -21.30 19.34 12.37
CA MET A 225 -21.62 17.94 12.06
C MET A 225 -21.07 17.02 13.15
N PHE A 226 -21.96 16.43 13.93
CA PHE A 226 -21.61 15.49 15.00
C PHE A 226 -21.35 14.10 14.43
N LYS A 227 -20.15 13.57 14.66
CA LYS A 227 -19.78 12.20 14.28
C LYS A 227 -20.05 11.22 15.41
N GLN A 228 -20.06 9.94 15.08
CA GLN A 228 -20.26 8.85 16.06
C GLN A 228 -19.04 8.62 16.97
N ASP A 229 -17.86 9.06 16.55
CA ASP A 229 -16.59 8.93 17.29
C ASP A 229 -16.39 10.02 18.36
N GLY A 230 -17.34 10.96 18.49
CA GLY A 230 -17.29 12.06 19.46
C GLY A 230 -16.70 13.37 18.92
N ASN A 231 -16.18 13.36 17.69
CA ASN A 231 -15.65 14.56 17.05
C ASN A 231 -16.73 15.36 16.30
N VAL A 232 -16.47 16.65 16.10
CA VAL A 232 -17.37 17.58 15.41
C VAL A 232 -16.64 18.21 14.24
N ILE A 233 -17.21 18.09 13.04
CA ILE A 233 -16.76 18.93 11.91
C ILE A 233 -17.44 20.28 12.07
N HIS A 234 -16.67 21.29 12.41
CA HIS A 234 -17.11 22.66 12.61
C HIS A 234 -16.80 23.52 11.37
N PHE A 235 -17.79 24.24 10.88
CA PHE A 235 -17.64 25.26 9.85
C PHE A 235 -17.98 26.63 10.44
N SER A 236 -17.04 27.56 10.42
CA SER A 236 -17.29 28.97 10.78
C SER A 236 -17.65 29.78 9.54
N ALA A 237 -18.78 30.47 9.59
CA ALA A 237 -19.38 31.27 8.51
C ALA A 237 -19.45 30.58 7.14
N PRO A 238 -20.02 29.36 7.02
CA PRO A 238 -20.09 28.67 5.74
C PRO A 238 -21.12 29.30 4.80
N LYS A 239 -20.90 29.11 3.50
CA LYS A 239 -21.99 29.27 2.52
C LYS A 239 -22.84 28.01 2.55
N VAL A 240 -24.15 28.15 2.62
CA VAL A 240 -25.06 27.01 2.63
C VAL A 240 -26.09 27.17 1.53
N HIS A 241 -26.36 26.09 0.82
CA HIS A 241 -27.53 25.95 -0.05
C HIS A 241 -28.37 24.79 0.46
N ALA A 242 -29.68 24.91 0.43
CA ALA A 242 -30.57 23.86 0.87
C ALA A 242 -31.77 23.70 -0.07
N SER A 243 -32.17 22.46 -0.28
CA SER A 243 -33.53 22.12 -0.70
C SER A 243 -34.25 21.64 0.55
N VAL A 244 -34.96 22.57 1.22
CA VAL A 244 -35.76 22.27 2.42
C VAL A 244 -36.80 21.19 2.16
N PRO A 245 -37.54 21.17 1.02
CA PRO A 245 -38.50 20.10 0.74
C PRO A 245 -37.86 18.71 0.62
N SER A 246 -36.60 18.64 0.22
CA SER A 246 -35.85 17.38 0.04
C SER A 246 -34.91 17.07 1.21
N ASN A 247 -34.96 17.86 2.29
CA ASN A 247 -34.05 17.76 3.43
C ASN A 247 -32.56 17.61 3.01
N THR A 248 -32.15 18.34 1.96
CA THR A 248 -30.83 18.20 1.35
C THR A 248 -30.08 19.52 1.50
N PHE A 249 -28.89 19.47 2.10
CA PHE A 249 -28.04 20.63 2.35
C PHE A 249 -26.70 20.47 1.64
N ALA A 250 -26.19 21.56 1.09
CA ALA A 250 -24.87 21.65 0.50
C ALA A 250 -24.12 22.80 1.19
N ILE A 251 -23.05 22.43 1.90
CA ILE A 251 -22.29 23.32 2.78
C ILE A 251 -20.92 23.53 2.17
N TYR A 252 -20.48 24.78 2.08
CA TYR A 252 -19.19 25.20 1.54
C TYR A 252 -18.46 26.06 2.55
N GLY A 253 -17.22 25.70 2.85
CA GLY A 253 -16.40 26.45 3.78
C GLY A 253 -15.18 25.63 4.16
N ASN A 254 -14.33 26.22 4.98
CA ASN A 254 -13.28 25.48 5.65
C ASN A 254 -13.91 24.69 6.80
N GLY A 255 -13.85 23.36 6.75
CA GLY A 255 -14.31 22.49 7.82
C GLY A 255 -13.12 22.09 8.69
N GLU A 256 -13.23 22.32 9.99
CA GLU A 256 -12.23 21.96 11.00
C GLU A 256 -12.75 20.78 11.82
N ASP A 257 -11.95 19.74 11.97
CA ASP A 257 -12.27 18.61 12.86
C ASP A 257 -11.86 19.01 14.28
N LYS A 258 -12.82 19.14 15.19
CA LYS A 258 -12.63 19.55 16.58
C LYS A 258 -13.19 18.51 17.54
N GLU A 259 -12.54 18.36 18.68
CA GLU A 259 -13.15 17.59 19.77
C GLU A 259 -14.34 18.35 20.35
N LEU A 260 -15.36 17.62 20.80
CA LEU A 260 -16.56 18.22 21.40
C LEU A 260 -16.22 19.08 22.63
N THR A 261 -15.18 18.71 23.38
CA THR A 261 -14.64 19.41 24.54
C THR A 261 -14.13 20.82 24.22
N GLU A 262 -13.57 21.03 23.03
CA GLU A 262 -13.05 22.33 22.58
C GLU A 262 -14.15 23.34 22.23
N LEU A 263 -15.37 22.85 21.97
CA LEU A 263 -16.52 23.67 21.58
C LEU A 263 -17.47 23.97 22.76
N VAL A 264 -17.19 23.41 23.94
CA VAL A 264 -17.89 23.71 25.20
C VAL A 264 -17.39 25.06 25.75
N PRO A 265 -18.26 25.96 26.26
CA PRO A 265 -19.68 25.75 26.57
C PRO A 265 -20.65 26.13 25.43
N GLY A 266 -20.20 26.78 24.36
CA GLY A 266 -21.07 27.34 23.32
C GLY A 266 -21.95 26.32 22.60
N ILE A 267 -21.42 25.10 22.40
CA ILE A 267 -22.12 24.03 21.67
C ILE A 267 -23.24 23.36 22.47
N LEU A 268 -23.27 23.53 23.81
CA LEU A 268 -24.19 22.79 24.69
C LEU A 268 -25.66 23.02 24.36
N ASN A 269 -26.02 24.24 23.94
CA ASN A 269 -27.39 24.60 23.60
C ASN A 269 -27.83 24.08 22.22
N GLN A 270 -26.89 23.57 21.41
CA GLN A 270 -27.14 23.05 20.05
C GLN A 270 -27.17 21.52 20.00
N LEU A 271 -26.75 20.85 21.09
CA LEU A 271 -26.75 19.41 21.18
C LEU A 271 -28.18 18.88 21.34
N GLY A 272 -28.52 17.88 20.52
CA GLY A 272 -29.73 17.08 20.74
C GLY A 272 -29.60 16.15 21.95
N PRO A 273 -30.71 15.51 22.39
CA PRO A 273 -30.72 14.58 23.53
C PRO A 273 -29.68 13.46 23.40
N ASP A 274 -29.48 12.96 22.19
CA ASP A 274 -28.53 11.87 21.89
C ASP A 274 -27.08 12.33 22.03
N SER A 275 -26.74 13.52 21.54
CA SER A 275 -25.39 14.07 21.64
C SER A 275 -25.03 14.49 23.07
N LEU A 276 -26.02 14.91 23.87
CA LEU A 276 -25.87 15.15 25.31
C LEU A 276 -25.61 13.87 26.09
N ALA A 277 -26.23 12.74 25.71
CA ALA A 277 -25.95 11.45 26.32
C ALA A 277 -24.50 11.00 26.07
N SER A 278 -23.99 11.19 24.85
CA SER A 278 -22.59 10.94 24.52
C SER A 278 -21.63 11.84 25.30
N LEU A 279 -21.97 13.12 25.47
CA LEU A 279 -21.17 14.05 26.27
C LEU A 279 -21.16 13.66 27.76
N ARG A 280 -22.30 13.25 28.32
CA ARG A 280 -22.36 12.72 29.71
C ARG A 280 -21.49 11.49 29.88
N LYS A 281 -21.56 10.55 28.95
CA LYS A 281 -20.73 9.33 28.98
C LYS A 281 -19.23 9.65 28.87
N LEU A 282 -18.87 10.64 28.06
CA LEU A 282 -17.49 11.11 27.95
C LEU A 282 -17.03 11.79 29.25
N ALA A 283 -17.86 12.65 29.85
CA ALA A 283 -17.57 13.29 31.13
C ALA A 283 -17.42 12.28 32.29
N GLU A 284 -18.28 11.25 32.32
CA GLU A 284 -18.17 10.14 33.28
C GLU A 284 -16.87 9.35 33.06
N SER A 285 -16.47 9.10 31.81
CA SER A 285 -15.20 8.45 31.50
C SER A 285 -14.00 9.28 31.95
N TYR A 286 -14.03 10.61 31.76
CA TYR A 286 -12.98 11.52 32.20
C TYR A 286 -12.89 11.60 33.74
N GLN A 287 -14.03 11.66 34.44
CA GLN A 287 -14.08 11.62 35.90
C GLN A 287 -13.59 10.28 36.45
N SER A 288 -13.88 9.17 35.76
CA SER A 288 -13.39 7.85 36.16
C SER A 288 -11.86 7.74 36.00
N MET A 289 -11.29 8.28 34.91
CA MET A 289 -9.83 8.36 34.73
C MET A 289 -9.16 9.32 35.72
N GLN A 290 -9.79 10.45 36.06
CA GLN A 290 -9.25 11.36 37.08
C GLN A 290 -9.28 10.76 38.49
N LYS A 291 -10.33 10.00 38.84
CA LYS A 291 -10.37 9.26 40.11
C LYS A 291 -9.34 8.13 40.19
N SER A 292 -8.96 7.55 39.04
CA SER A 292 -7.86 6.57 38.98
C SER A 292 -6.47 7.22 39.04
N ALA A 293 -6.34 8.52 38.76
CA ALA A 293 -5.07 9.25 38.81
C ALA A 293 -4.84 10.02 40.13
N GLU A 294 -5.88 10.25 40.94
CA GLU A 294 -5.78 10.88 42.28
C GLU A 294 -5.58 9.85 43.43
N GLY A 295 -5.34 8.58 43.11
CA GLY A 295 -5.17 7.50 44.10
C GLY A 295 -3.73 7.20 44.54
N GLU A 296 -2.70 7.74 43.88
CA GLU A 296 -1.29 7.50 44.20
C GLU A 296 -0.59 8.77 44.68
N ASP A 297 -1.01 9.32 45.83
CA ASP A 297 -0.08 10.09 46.67
C ASP A 297 -0.64 10.31 48.09
N LYS A 298 -0.39 9.34 49.00
CA LYS A 298 0.08 9.54 50.39
C LYS A 298 -0.03 8.29 51.27
N LYS A 299 1.16 7.88 51.72
CA LYS A 299 1.57 7.43 53.08
C LYS A 299 1.22 6.03 53.62
N ASP A 300 2.34 5.36 53.90
CA ASP A 300 2.76 4.70 55.15
C ASP A 300 1.99 3.48 55.68
N ASP A 301 2.78 2.40 55.74
CA ASP A 301 2.85 1.30 56.70
C ASP A 301 1.72 0.26 56.85
N ASP A 302 2.23 -0.96 56.93
CA ASP A 302 1.67 -2.22 57.45
C ASP A 302 0.75 -3.07 56.56
N ASP A 303 1.37 -4.16 56.09
CA ASP A 303 0.92 -5.57 56.04
C ASP A 303 -0.46 -5.98 55.50
N ASP A 304 -0.40 -7.12 54.78
CA ASP A 304 -1.48 -8.06 54.40
C ASP A 304 -2.23 -7.85 53.06
N GLU A 305 -1.70 -8.46 51.98
CA GLU A 305 -2.36 -9.58 51.26
C GLU A 305 -1.55 -9.97 50.01
N ILE A 306 -0.64 -10.92 50.19
CA ILE A 306 -0.05 -11.71 49.09
C ILE A 306 -1.14 -12.67 48.59
N PRO A 307 -1.55 -12.68 47.32
CA PRO A 307 -2.45 -13.70 46.80
C PRO A 307 -1.77 -15.06 46.74
N ASP A 308 -2.41 -16.10 47.27
CA ASP A 308 -1.88 -17.47 47.35
C ASP A 308 -1.47 -18.05 45.98
N LEU A 309 -0.22 -18.53 45.91
CA LEU A 309 0.31 -19.31 44.80
C LEU A 309 -0.29 -20.72 44.83
N VAL A 310 -1.07 -21.05 43.81
CA VAL A 310 -1.65 -22.37 43.58
C VAL A 310 -0.53 -23.41 43.39
N GLU A 311 -0.51 -24.44 44.23
CA GLU A 311 0.40 -25.59 44.13
C GLU A 311 0.08 -26.46 42.90
N GLY A 312 1.07 -26.70 42.04
CA GLY A 312 1.06 -27.86 41.13
C GLY A 312 1.76 -27.63 39.78
N GLU A 313 2.87 -28.35 39.59
CA GLU A 313 3.63 -28.57 38.33
C GLU A 313 4.74 -27.57 37.96
N ASN A 314 5.83 -27.63 38.74
CA ASN A 314 7.17 -27.24 38.26
C ASN A 314 7.65 -28.25 37.20
N PHE A 315 7.55 -27.89 35.92
CA PHE A 315 8.37 -28.46 34.85
C PHE A 315 9.76 -27.83 34.92
N GLU A 316 10.68 -28.43 35.70
CA GLU A 316 12.11 -28.50 35.39
C GLU A 316 12.89 -29.14 36.55
N SER A 317 13.20 -30.44 36.42
CA SER A 317 14.42 -31.00 37.00
C SER A 317 14.99 -32.07 36.07
N LYS A 318 16.18 -31.72 35.58
CA LYS A 318 17.15 -32.42 34.72
C LYS A 318 17.45 -33.88 35.12
N ASN A 319 17.96 -34.64 34.13
CA ASN A 319 19.13 -35.56 34.16
C ASN A 319 19.24 -36.58 35.33
N ASP A 320 19.54 -37.87 35.16
CA ASP A 320 20.63 -38.51 34.43
C ASP A 320 20.40 -40.05 34.39
N VAL A 321 20.89 -40.68 33.32
CA VAL A 321 21.68 -41.94 33.28
C VAL A 321 21.32 -43.11 34.22
N GLU A 322 20.82 -44.22 33.64
CA GLU A 322 21.52 -45.53 33.57
C GLU A 322 20.90 -46.41 32.46
#